data_AF-A0A919S9P9-F1
#
_entry.id   AF-A0A919S9P9-F1
#
_cell.length_a   1.000
_cell.length_b   1.000
_cell.length_c   1.000
_cell.angle_alpha   90.00
_cell.angle_beta   90.00
_cell.angle_gamma   90.00
#
_symmetry.space_group_name_H-M   'P 1'
#
loop_
_entity.id
_entity.type
_entity.pdbx_description
1 polymer ?
#
loop_
_entity_poly.entity_id
_entity_poly.type
_entity_poly.pdbx_seq_one_letter_code
_entity_poly.pdbx_strand_id
1 'polypeptide(L)'
;MTALTSGCGSEDESIGDRALSPAETWSAQREAAKSILATYPGQPSPIAITGAALLSATADPATTRISVTFTGARETASTPCGADYAGEAVESAAVVVVIVLEQRNSSGGVCTMQGTTRTATLNLARPLGNRELLDLQAQVVPVRTAYVPD
;
A
#
# COMPACT_ATOMS: atom_id res chain seq x y z
N MET A 1 1.34 -7.12 -53.22
CA MET A 1 0.76 -7.34 -51.88
C MET A 1 1.86 -7.96 -51.04
N THR A 2 2.52 -7.17 -50.19
CA THR A 2 3.67 -7.60 -49.41
C THR A 2 3.34 -7.33 -47.94
N ALA A 3 3.20 -8.40 -47.16
CA ALA A 3 2.93 -8.33 -45.73
C ALA A 3 4.18 -7.86 -44.98
N LEU A 4 4.06 -6.79 -44.20
CA LEU A 4 5.05 -6.38 -43.22
C LEU A 4 4.71 -7.10 -41.91
N THR A 5 5.54 -8.07 -41.55
CA THR A 5 5.60 -8.63 -40.19
C THR A 5 6.08 -7.54 -39.24
N SER A 6 5.18 -7.03 -38.40
CA SER A 6 5.55 -6.16 -37.29
C SER A 6 6.26 -7.01 -36.23
N GLY A 7 7.58 -6.91 -36.18
CA GLY A 7 8.37 -7.45 -35.09
C GLY A 7 8.04 -6.70 -33.80
N CYS A 8 7.78 -7.43 -32.72
CA CYS A 8 7.95 -6.89 -31.38
C CYS A 8 9.43 -6.55 -31.21
N GLY A 9 9.76 -5.28 -31.38
CA GLY A 9 11.10 -4.74 -31.16
C GLY A 9 11.49 -4.90 -29.70
N SER A 10 12.68 -5.45 -29.52
CA SER A 10 13.42 -5.49 -28.26
C SER A 10 13.79 -4.07 -27.85
N GLU A 11 13.29 -3.62 -26.70
CA GLU A 11 13.89 -2.51 -25.98
C GLU A 11 14.66 -3.09 -24.80
N ASP A 12 15.95 -3.29 -25.07
CA ASP A 12 17.03 -3.39 -24.11
C ASP A 12 17.05 -2.09 -23.28
N GLU A 13 16.27 -2.03 -22.20
CA GLU A 13 16.36 -0.94 -21.23
C GLU A 13 17.23 -1.40 -20.06
N SER A 14 18.51 -1.02 -20.19
CA SER A 14 19.54 -0.93 -19.16
C SER A 14 18.98 -0.92 -17.73
N ILE A 15 19.41 -1.90 -16.93
CA ILE A 15 19.27 -1.96 -15.47
C ILE A 15 20.09 -0.81 -14.86
N GLY A 16 19.56 0.40 -14.95
CA GLY A 16 20.04 1.57 -14.24
C GLY A 16 18.92 2.04 -13.34
N ASP A 17 19.00 1.67 -12.06
CA ASP A 17 18.46 2.35 -10.86
C ASP A 17 17.36 3.41 -11.12
N ARG A 18 16.31 3.03 -11.85
CA ARG A 18 15.23 3.95 -12.19
C ARG A 18 14.33 3.97 -10.97
N ALA A 19 14.52 4.99 -10.13
CA ALA A 19 13.56 5.33 -9.09
C ALA A 19 12.17 5.35 -9.74
N LEU A 20 11.37 4.31 -9.45
CA LEU A 20 10.05 4.14 -10.04
C LEU A 20 9.23 5.40 -9.76
N SER A 21 8.57 5.94 -10.77
CA SER A 21 7.72 7.10 -10.56
C SER A 21 6.61 6.76 -9.56
N PRO A 22 6.06 7.75 -8.82
CA PRO A 22 4.96 7.50 -7.88
C PRO A 22 3.74 6.82 -8.51
N ALA A 23 3.52 6.97 -9.82
CA ALA A 23 2.43 6.30 -10.54
C ALA A 23 2.75 4.83 -10.87
N GLU A 24 4.02 4.52 -11.14
CA GLU A 24 4.51 3.16 -11.37
C GLU A 24 4.51 2.36 -10.06
N THR A 25 4.82 3.00 -8.92
CA THR A 25 4.72 2.34 -7.60
C THR A 25 3.27 2.04 -7.21
N TRP A 26 2.32 2.95 -7.47
CA TRP A 26 0.90 2.68 -7.23
C TRP A 26 0.36 1.53 -8.07
N SER A 27 0.68 1.50 -9.37
CA SER A 27 0.18 0.45 -10.26
C SER A 27 0.71 -0.92 -9.84
N ALA A 28 2.01 -1.02 -9.52
CA ALA A 28 2.61 -2.26 -9.03
C ALA A 28 1.98 -2.73 -7.70
N GLN A 29 1.76 -1.81 -6.75
CA GLN A 29 1.13 -2.14 -5.46
C GLN A 29 -0.33 -2.57 -5.62
N ARG A 30 -1.10 -1.95 -6.52
CA ARG A 30 -2.47 -2.36 -6.80
C ARG A 30 -2.52 -3.76 -7.41
N GLU A 31 -1.63 -4.09 -8.34
CA GLU A 31 -1.53 -5.44 -8.89
C GLU A 31 -1.10 -6.46 -7.83
N ALA A 32 -0.18 -6.11 -6.96
CA ALA A 32 0.19 -6.95 -5.81
C ALA A 32 -1.01 -7.20 -4.88
N ALA A 33 -1.76 -6.15 -4.52
CA ALA A 33 -2.95 -6.29 -3.70
C ALA A 33 -4.01 -7.17 -4.36
N LYS A 34 -4.26 -7.00 -5.68
CA LYS A 34 -5.18 -7.88 -6.43
C LYS A 34 -4.73 -9.34 -6.43
N SER A 35 -3.42 -9.59 -6.54
CA SER A 35 -2.85 -10.94 -6.45
C SER A 35 -3.14 -11.57 -5.08
N ILE A 36 -2.92 -10.82 -3.99
CA ILE A 36 -3.27 -11.26 -2.62
C ILE A 36 -4.75 -11.62 -2.51
N LEU A 37 -5.63 -10.75 -3.02
CA LEU A 37 -7.08 -11.01 -3.02
C LEU A 37 -7.45 -12.27 -3.81
N ALA A 38 -6.79 -12.51 -4.95
CA ALA A 38 -7.07 -13.65 -5.83
C ALA A 38 -6.68 -15.00 -5.21
N THR A 39 -5.68 -15.01 -4.32
CA THR A 39 -5.20 -16.24 -3.66
C THR A 39 -5.83 -16.48 -2.29
N TYR A 40 -6.69 -15.60 -1.79
CA TYR A 40 -7.22 -15.68 -0.42
C TYR A 40 -8.40 -16.67 -0.28
N PRO A 41 -8.45 -17.51 0.79
CA PRO A 41 -7.42 -17.69 1.82
C PRO A 41 -6.33 -18.67 1.34
N GLY A 42 -5.10 -18.18 1.21
CA GLY A 42 -3.97 -18.92 0.65
C GLY A 42 -2.72 -18.05 0.63
N GLN A 43 -1.57 -18.67 0.34
CA GLN A 43 -0.29 -17.97 0.39
C GLN A 43 -0.01 -17.30 -0.96
N PRO A 44 0.11 -15.96 -1.03
CA PRO A 44 0.50 -15.29 -2.26
C PRO A 44 1.93 -15.67 -2.64
N SER A 45 2.23 -15.63 -3.95
CA SER A 45 3.62 -15.73 -4.40
C SER A 45 4.43 -14.56 -3.83
N PRO A 46 5.71 -14.76 -3.44
CA PRO A 46 6.53 -13.67 -2.92
C PRO A 46 6.69 -12.61 -4.00
N ILE A 47 6.14 -11.43 -3.76
CA ILE A 47 6.35 -10.24 -4.58
C ILE A 47 7.26 -9.33 -3.76
N ALA A 48 8.24 -8.69 -4.39
CA ALA A 48 9.03 -7.66 -3.72
C ALA A 48 8.14 -6.42 -3.56
N ILE A 49 7.45 -6.31 -2.42
CA ILE A 49 6.49 -5.24 -2.19
C ILE A 49 7.11 -4.19 -1.27
N THR A 50 7.26 -2.99 -1.80
CA THR A 50 7.56 -1.79 -1.01
C THR A 50 6.23 -1.29 -0.44
N GLY A 51 6.10 -1.19 0.88
CA GLY A 51 4.90 -0.67 1.55
C GLY A 51 5.09 -0.64 3.06
N ALA A 52 4.40 0.26 3.76
CA ALA A 52 4.48 0.28 5.22
C ALA A 52 3.72 -0.91 5.81
N ALA A 53 4.40 -1.70 6.64
CA ALA A 53 3.74 -2.74 7.45
C ALA A 53 2.76 -2.09 8.42
N LEU A 54 1.54 -2.61 8.48
CA LEU A 54 0.50 -2.06 9.34
C LEU A 54 0.57 -2.68 10.73
N LEU A 55 0.51 -1.85 11.75
CA LEU A 55 0.54 -2.27 13.15
C LEU A 55 -0.86 -2.64 13.65
N SER A 56 -1.86 -1.84 13.25
CA SER A 56 -3.27 -2.05 13.63
C SER A 56 -4.20 -1.20 12.77
N ALA A 57 -5.48 -1.49 12.85
CA ALA A 57 -6.53 -0.64 12.29
C ALA A 57 -7.64 -0.39 13.31
N THR A 58 -8.31 0.74 13.15
CA THR A 58 -9.58 1.04 13.80
C THR A 58 -10.63 1.21 12.72
N ALA A 59 -11.74 0.48 12.84
CA ALA A 59 -12.86 0.55 11.91
C ALA A 59 -14.15 0.83 12.68
N ASP A 60 -15.01 1.68 12.12
CA ASP A 60 -16.36 1.89 12.61
C ASP A 60 -17.32 0.97 11.83
N PRO A 61 -18.06 0.07 12.49
CA PRO A 61 -18.95 -0.87 11.81
C PRO A 61 -20.11 -0.17 11.06
N ALA A 62 -20.47 1.06 11.43
CA ALA A 62 -21.53 1.84 10.81
C ALA A 62 -21.04 2.68 9.62
N THR A 63 -19.73 2.84 9.44
CA THR A 63 -19.18 3.68 8.38
C THR A 63 -18.25 2.91 7.45
N THR A 64 -17.92 3.53 6.32
CA THR A 64 -16.91 3.02 5.40
C THR A 64 -15.50 3.48 5.76
N ARG A 65 -15.32 4.19 6.89
CA ARG A 65 -14.05 4.79 7.27
C ARG A 65 -13.25 3.83 8.15
N ILE A 66 -11.98 3.69 7.80
CA ILE A 66 -10.97 2.93 8.54
C ILE A 66 -9.75 3.81 8.73
N SER A 67 -9.14 3.73 9.91
CA SER A 67 -7.86 4.35 10.20
C SER A 67 -6.82 3.27 10.48
N VAL A 68 -5.75 3.24 9.70
CA VAL A 68 -4.64 2.30 9.87
C VAL A 68 -3.47 2.98 10.55
N THR A 69 -2.78 2.25 11.42
CA THR A 69 -1.63 2.70 12.17
C THR A 69 -0.39 1.98 11.68
N PHE A 70 0.70 2.71 11.48
CA PHE A 70 1.97 2.17 11.00
C PHE A 70 3.16 2.98 11.55
N THR A 71 4.37 2.48 11.36
CA THR A 71 5.60 3.22 11.66
C THR A 71 6.06 3.97 10.42
N GLY A 72 6.22 5.30 10.53
CA GLY A 72 6.69 6.17 9.44
C GLY A 72 7.72 7.20 9.90
N ALA A 73 8.12 8.08 8.99
CA ALA A 73 9.00 9.20 9.24
C ALA A 73 8.33 10.23 10.15
N ARG A 74 9.14 10.88 11.01
CA ARG A 74 8.67 11.91 11.95
C ARG A 74 8.28 13.23 11.29
N GLU A 75 8.94 13.57 10.21
CA GLU A 75 8.71 14.81 9.49
C GLU A 75 8.01 14.51 8.14
N THR A 76 7.47 15.55 7.50
CA THR A 76 6.85 15.46 6.17
C THR A 76 7.89 15.42 5.06
N ALA A 77 7.50 15.03 3.85
CA ALA A 77 8.42 14.98 2.69
C ALA A 77 9.02 16.34 2.30
N SER A 78 8.65 17.44 2.94
CA SER A 78 9.30 18.75 2.79
C SER A 78 10.67 18.85 3.48
N THR A 79 11.01 17.88 4.35
CA THR A 79 12.28 17.85 5.08
C THR A 79 13.17 16.69 4.59
N PRO A 80 14.50 16.79 4.71
CA PRO A 80 15.43 15.79 4.13
C PRO A 80 15.22 14.34 4.57
N CYS A 81 14.62 14.13 5.76
CA CYS A 81 14.37 12.82 6.35
C CYS A 81 12.89 12.50 6.54
N GLY A 82 12.02 13.35 6.00
CA GLY A 82 10.59 13.16 6.12
C GLY A 82 9.99 12.42 4.94
N ALA A 83 8.74 12.01 5.13
CA ALA A 83 7.96 11.33 4.12
C ALA A 83 6.49 11.67 4.28
N ASP A 84 5.81 11.74 3.15
CA ASP A 84 4.37 11.84 3.08
C ASP A 84 3.80 10.46 2.78
N TYR A 85 2.56 10.22 3.19
CA TYR A 85 1.93 8.92 3.10
C TYR A 85 0.58 9.04 2.42
N ALA A 86 0.29 8.10 1.53
CA ALA A 86 -1.00 7.98 0.89
C ALA A 86 -1.52 6.54 1.04
N GLY A 87 -2.81 6.42 1.35
CA GLY A 87 -3.46 5.15 1.66
C GLY A 87 -4.54 4.79 0.64
N GLU A 88 -4.60 3.53 0.23
CA GLU A 88 -5.66 2.98 -0.63
C GLU A 88 -6.09 1.60 -0.13
N ALA A 89 -7.34 1.24 -0.37
CA ALA A 89 -7.86 -0.10 -0.11
C ALA A 89 -8.22 -0.80 -1.44
N VAL A 90 -7.85 -2.07 -1.55
CA VAL A 90 -8.34 -2.96 -2.61
C VAL A 90 -9.21 -4.03 -1.95
N GLU A 91 -10.44 -4.16 -2.41
CA GLU A 91 -11.48 -4.88 -1.68
C GLU A 91 -12.02 -6.10 -2.43
N SER A 92 -12.32 -7.16 -1.68
CA SER A 92 -13.15 -8.29 -2.11
C SER A 92 -14.37 -8.47 -1.20
N ALA A 93 -15.10 -9.57 -1.41
CA ALA A 93 -16.19 -9.99 -0.52
C ALA A 93 -15.72 -10.47 0.85
N ALA A 94 -14.52 -11.04 0.94
CA ALA A 94 -14.01 -11.68 2.15
C ALA A 94 -12.87 -10.90 2.83
N VAL A 95 -12.11 -10.12 2.06
CA VAL A 95 -10.86 -9.52 2.53
C VAL A 95 -10.66 -8.13 1.92
N VAL A 96 -9.99 -7.26 2.66
CA VAL A 96 -9.57 -5.92 2.25
C VAL A 96 -8.06 -5.83 2.42
N VAL A 97 -7.34 -5.51 1.34
CA VAL A 97 -5.90 -5.25 1.39
C VAL A 97 -5.69 -3.74 1.43
N VAL A 98 -4.94 -3.27 2.42
CA VAL A 98 -4.58 -1.85 2.54
C VAL A 98 -3.16 -1.61 2.05
N ILE A 99 -3.04 -0.60 1.20
CA ILE A 99 -1.79 -0.10 0.66
C ILE A 99 -1.50 1.22 1.37
N VAL A 100 -0.32 1.33 1.98
CA VAL A 100 0.23 2.62 2.45
C VAL A 100 1.54 2.86 1.71
N LEU A 101 1.51 3.82 0.78
CA LEU A 101 2.66 4.23 0.01
C LEU A 101 3.40 5.35 0.75
N GLU A 102 4.70 5.14 0.93
CA GLU A 102 5.62 6.14 1.47
C GLU A 102 6.23 6.97 0.33
N GLN A 103 6.16 8.28 0.43
CA GLN A 103 6.76 9.24 -0.50
C GLN A 103 7.84 10.03 0.25
N ARG A 104 9.09 9.55 0.18
CA ARG A 104 10.22 10.20 0.84
C ARG A 104 10.64 11.45 0.11
N ASN A 105 11.18 12.40 0.86
CA ASN A 105 11.91 13.52 0.26
C ASN A 105 13.08 13.02 -0.60
N SER A 106 13.21 13.56 -1.81
CA SER A 106 14.21 13.13 -2.79
C SER A 106 15.60 13.71 -2.57
N SER A 107 15.76 14.75 -1.73
CA SER A 107 17.05 15.41 -1.54
C SER A 107 18.01 14.63 -0.63
N GLY A 108 17.52 13.61 0.08
CA GLY A 108 18.32 12.75 0.96
C GLY A 108 18.99 13.50 2.12
N GLY A 109 19.49 12.76 3.11
CA GLY A 109 20.19 13.34 4.26
C GLY A 109 20.67 12.28 5.24
N VAL A 110 21.51 12.66 6.20
CA VAL A 110 21.88 11.78 7.31
C VAL A 110 20.70 11.71 8.28
N CYS A 111 19.90 10.65 8.15
CA CYS A 111 18.71 10.47 8.96
C CYS A 111 19.00 9.55 10.15
N THR A 112 18.70 10.03 11.37
CA THR A 112 18.60 9.13 12.52
C THR A 112 17.38 8.24 12.30
N MET A 113 17.55 6.92 12.27
CA MET A 113 16.47 5.93 12.09
C MET A 113 15.52 5.88 13.31
N GLN A 114 14.74 6.94 13.52
CA GLN A 114 13.66 6.95 14.50
C GLN A 114 12.34 7.02 13.75
N GLY A 115 11.69 5.87 13.63
CA GLY A 115 10.31 5.79 13.20
C GLY A 115 9.38 6.38 14.26
N THR A 116 8.26 6.95 13.82
CA THR A 116 7.17 7.40 14.70
C THR A 116 5.86 6.74 14.28
N THR A 117 4.94 6.61 15.22
CA THR A 117 3.59 6.12 14.93
C THR A 117 2.85 7.15 14.06
N ARG A 118 2.33 6.67 12.93
CA ARG A 118 1.52 7.43 11.98
C ARG A 118 0.18 6.77 11.78
N THR A 119 -0.77 7.56 11.29
CA THR A 119 -2.10 7.09 10.94
C THR A 119 -2.46 7.54 9.54
N ALA A 120 -3.09 6.67 8.76
CA ALA A 120 -3.72 7.01 7.49
C ALA A 120 -5.20 6.63 7.56
N THR A 121 -6.07 7.52 7.10
CA THR A 121 -7.51 7.27 7.00
C THR A 121 -7.87 6.99 5.56
N LEU A 122 -8.60 5.91 5.34
CA LEU A 122 -9.08 5.46 4.04
C LEU A 122 -10.58 5.22 4.09
N ASN A 123 -11.21 5.35 2.92
CA ASN A 123 -12.62 5.03 2.72
C ASN A 123 -12.71 3.72 1.94
N LEU A 124 -13.56 2.83 2.43
CA LEU A 124 -13.94 1.60 1.76
C LEU A 124 -15.19 1.82 0.88
N ALA A 125 -15.43 0.93 -0.07
CA ALA A 125 -16.65 0.86 -0.84
C ALA A 125 -17.86 0.45 0.02
N ARG A 126 -17.62 -0.28 1.12
CA ARG A 126 -18.63 -0.68 2.11
C ARG A 126 -17.99 -0.85 3.49
N PRO A 127 -18.76 -0.82 4.60
CA PRO A 127 -18.22 -1.02 5.94
C PRO A 127 -17.40 -2.31 6.05
N LEU A 128 -16.36 -2.33 6.90
CA LEU A 128 -15.44 -3.47 7.00
C LEU A 128 -16.18 -4.78 7.31
N GLY A 129 -17.12 -4.73 8.26
CA GLY A 129 -17.95 -5.87 8.63
C GLY A 129 -17.10 -7.05 9.10
N ASN A 130 -17.41 -8.25 8.59
CA ASN A 130 -16.70 -9.48 8.92
C ASN A 130 -15.49 -9.76 8.00
N ARG A 131 -15.10 -8.79 7.17
CA ARG A 131 -13.99 -8.97 6.22
C ARG A 131 -12.67 -8.86 6.96
N GLU A 132 -11.73 -9.70 6.57
CA GLU A 132 -10.38 -9.63 7.11
C GLU A 132 -9.64 -8.43 6.51
N LEU A 133 -8.79 -7.80 7.32
CA LEU A 133 -7.93 -6.72 6.88
C LEU A 133 -6.51 -7.26 6.75
N LEU A 134 -5.92 -7.12 5.57
CA LEU A 134 -4.54 -7.49 5.30
C LEU A 134 -3.73 -6.25 4.93
N ASP A 135 -2.44 -6.29 5.23
CA ASP A 135 -1.47 -5.38 4.62
C ASP A 135 -0.93 -5.94 3.30
N LEU A 136 -0.06 -5.17 2.66
CA LEU A 136 0.61 -5.58 1.43
C LEU A 136 1.57 -6.77 1.60
N GLN A 137 1.90 -7.18 2.82
CA GLN A 137 2.67 -8.40 3.11
C GLN A 137 1.76 -9.61 3.34
N ALA A 138 0.46 -9.47 3.03
CA ALA A 138 -0.59 -10.45 3.29
C ALA A 138 -0.67 -10.87 4.77
N GLN A 139 -0.24 -10.00 5.68
CA GLN A 139 -0.36 -10.23 7.12
C GLN A 139 -1.71 -9.72 7.62
N VAL A 140 -2.31 -10.47 8.53
CA VAL A 140 -3.56 -10.06 9.20
C VAL A 140 -3.28 -8.85 10.07
N VAL A 141 -3.99 -7.76 9.78
CA VAL A 141 -3.91 -6.52 10.54
C VAL A 141 -4.95 -6.57 11.66
N PRO A 142 -4.55 -6.44 12.93
CA PRO A 142 -5.50 -6.47 14.03
C PRO A 142 -6.43 -5.25 13.97
N VAL A 143 -7.74 -5.50 13.95
CA VAL A 143 -8.77 -4.47 13.87
C VAL A 143 -9.43 -4.27 15.23
N ARG A 144 -9.56 -3.00 15.62
CA ARG A 144 -10.35 -2.55 16.78
C ARG A 144 -11.59 -1.82 16.29
N THR A 145 -12.68 -1.96 17.03
CA THR A 145 -13.87 -1.14 16.80
C THR A 145 -13.61 0.29 17.28
N ALA A 146 -13.98 1.28 16.48
CA ALA A 146 -14.03 2.66 16.93
C ALA A 146 -15.04 2.77 18.09
N TYR A 147 -14.67 3.45 19.16
CA TYR A 147 -15.60 3.77 20.23
C TYR A 147 -16.65 4.74 19.68
N VAL A 148 -17.92 4.34 19.71
CA VAL A 148 -19.08 5.21 19.43
C VAL A 148 -19.76 5.46 20.77
N PRO A 149 -19.71 6.68 21.34
CA PRO A 149 -20.50 7.00 22.52
C PRO A 149 -21.99 6.98 22.14
N ASP A 150 -22.79 6.24 22.91
CA ASP A 150 -24.27 6.17 22.81
C ASP A 150 -24.95 7.55 22.97
#